data_AF-A0A8H8JPJ4-F1
#
_entry.id   AF-A0A8H8JPJ4-F1
#
_cell.length_a   1.000
_cell.length_b   1.000
_cell.length_c   1.000
_cell.angle_alpha   90.00
_cell.angle_beta   90.00
_cell.angle_gamma   90.00
#
_symmetry.space_group_name_H-M   'P 1'
#
loop_
_entity.id
_entity.type
_entity.pdbx_description
1 polymer ?
#
loop_
_entity_poly.entity_id
_entity_poly.type
_entity_poly.pdbx_seq_one_letter_code
_entity_poly.pdbx_strand_id
1 'polypeptide(L)'
;MSTKGLSALAGLTMLASSIRGISVKHCWLLFRGCIIHILTYRSVIWYTGCKQKSLISPLVHAQNVGLHWMIGTFRTSTVSAMEHVASILPMHMALQRLSENASVQLHRLPNQSEVAKHLPPSWDTHDPSCPQPPVGAKTIIHQIASYSDPHAEFTLPYLAPPWELPHLWPD
;
A
#
# COMPACT_ATOMS: atom_id res chain seq x y z
N MET A 1 14.76 1.17 -3.08
CA MET A 1 13.50 1.92 -3.37
C MET A 1 13.71 3.40 -3.15
N SER A 2 14.16 3.81 -1.96
CA SER A 2 14.49 5.21 -1.66
C SER A 2 15.37 5.89 -2.73
N THR A 3 16.47 5.26 -3.17
CA THR A 3 17.33 5.79 -4.24
C THR A 3 16.61 6.06 -5.56
N LYS A 4 15.76 5.12 -6.00
CA LYS A 4 14.94 5.27 -7.22
C LYS A 4 13.88 6.36 -7.06
N GLY A 5 13.28 6.46 -5.87
CA GLY A 5 12.33 7.53 -5.55
C GLY A 5 13.01 8.90 -5.58
N LEU A 6 14.20 9.02 -4.99
CA LEU A 6 15.00 10.24 -5.00
C LEU A 6 15.47 10.63 -6.42
N SER A 7 15.90 9.67 -7.24
CA SER A 7 16.26 9.96 -8.63
C SER A 7 15.05 10.43 -9.46
N ALA A 8 13.88 9.79 -9.27
CA ALA A 8 12.65 10.21 -9.92
C ALA A 8 12.24 11.62 -9.46
N LEU A 9 12.37 11.91 -8.16
CA LEU A 9 12.12 13.24 -7.62
C LEU A 9 13.07 14.29 -8.21
N ALA A 10 14.37 13.98 -8.35
CA ALA A 10 15.33 14.88 -8.99
C ALA A 10 14.97 15.17 -10.46
N GLY A 11 14.50 14.16 -11.20
CA GLY A 11 13.98 14.35 -12.55
C GLY A 11 12.75 15.28 -12.57
N LEU A 12 11.82 15.09 -11.63
CA LEU A 12 10.65 15.96 -11.48
C LEU A 12 11.04 17.40 -11.09
N THR A 13 12.04 17.57 -10.22
CA THR A 13 12.52 18.91 -9.83
C THR A 13 13.12 19.65 -11.02
N MET A 14 13.85 18.94 -11.89
CA MET A 14 14.41 19.49 -13.12
C MET A 14 13.30 19.88 -14.10
N LEU A 15 12.28 19.03 -14.27
CA LEU A 15 11.13 19.31 -15.12
C LEU A 15 10.33 20.54 -14.63
N ALA A 16 10.14 20.65 -13.32
CA ALA A 16 9.44 21.78 -12.73
C ALA A 16 10.19 23.10 -12.86
N SER A 17 11.52 23.06 -12.85
CA SER A 17 12.39 24.25 -12.98
C SER A 17 12.65 24.66 -14.43
N SER A 18 12.06 23.96 -15.41
CA SER A 18 12.22 24.26 -16.83
C SER A 18 11.43 25.51 -17.26
N ILE A 19 11.82 26.12 -18.39
CA ILE A 19 11.08 27.23 -19.01
C ILE A 19 9.73 26.68 -19.52
N ARG A 20 8.61 27.24 -19.03
CA ARG A 20 7.24 26.66 -19.12
C ARG A 20 7.04 25.39 -18.28
N GLY A 21 7.64 25.36 -17.10
CA GLY A 21 7.59 24.23 -16.16
C GLY A 21 6.18 23.79 -15.74
N ILE A 22 6.17 22.75 -14.92
CA ILE A 22 4.94 22.05 -14.50
C ILE A 22 4.09 22.91 -13.54
N SER A 23 2.77 22.91 -13.74
CA SER A 23 1.85 23.52 -12.77
C SER A 23 1.85 22.74 -11.45
N VAL A 24 1.64 23.44 -10.34
CA VAL A 24 1.58 22.87 -8.99
C VAL A 24 0.57 21.71 -8.91
N LYS A 25 -0.62 21.83 -9.51
CA LYS A 25 -1.62 20.74 -9.49
C LYS A 25 -1.09 19.42 -10.10
N HIS A 26 -0.35 19.52 -11.19
CA HIS A 26 0.26 18.36 -11.85
C HIS A 26 1.44 17.81 -11.06
N CYS A 27 2.21 18.67 -10.38
CA CYS A 27 3.26 18.24 -9.44
C CYS A 27 2.67 17.37 -8.31
N TRP A 28 1.57 17.80 -7.70
CA TRP A 28 0.86 17.03 -6.67
C TRP A 28 0.35 15.68 -7.21
N LEU A 29 -0.21 15.68 -8.42
CA LEU A 29 -0.68 14.46 -9.08
C LEU A 29 0.48 13.47 -9.32
N LEU A 30 1.61 13.94 -9.83
CA LEU A 30 2.79 13.11 -10.08
C LEU A 30 3.43 12.60 -8.78
N PHE A 31 3.46 13.42 -7.74
CA PHE A 31 4.00 12.99 -6.45
C PHE A 31 3.18 11.84 -5.86
N ARG A 32 1.85 12.02 -5.77
CA ARG A 32 0.92 11.01 -5.22
C ARG A 32 0.80 9.78 -6.13
N GLY A 33 0.76 9.98 -7.44
CA GLY A 33 0.56 8.92 -8.43
C GLY A 33 1.82 8.13 -8.74
N CYS A 34 2.99 8.75 -8.80
CA CYS A 34 4.23 8.09 -9.22
C CYS A 34 5.21 7.90 -8.07
N ILE A 35 5.59 8.97 -7.36
CA ILE A 35 6.67 8.91 -6.37
C ILE A 35 6.27 8.05 -5.17
N ILE A 36 5.09 8.28 -4.59
CA ILE A 36 4.58 7.44 -3.50
C ILE A 36 4.54 5.97 -3.92
N HIS A 37 4.05 5.68 -5.14
CA HIS A 37 4.00 4.31 -5.66
C HIS A 37 5.40 3.69 -5.82
N ILE A 38 6.40 4.44 -6.33
CA ILE A 38 7.78 3.95 -6.44
C ILE A 38 8.38 3.63 -5.07
N LEU A 39 8.05 4.44 -4.05
CA LEU A 39 8.51 4.24 -2.68
C LEU A 39 7.85 3.02 -2.03
N THR A 40 6.56 2.77 -2.30
CA THR A 40 5.78 1.75 -1.62
C THR A 40 5.60 0.43 -2.37
N TYR A 41 5.95 0.36 -3.67
CA TYR A 41 5.63 -0.78 -4.55
C TYR A 41 6.02 -2.17 -3.99
N ARG A 42 7.18 -2.30 -3.32
CA ARG A 42 7.61 -3.59 -2.74
C ARG A 42 7.37 -3.71 -1.24
N SER A 43 6.71 -2.74 -0.61
CA SER A 43 6.54 -2.71 0.84
C SER A 43 5.89 -3.98 1.40
N VAL A 44 4.82 -4.45 0.75
CA VAL A 44 4.06 -5.65 1.15
C VAL A 44 4.93 -6.91 1.30
N ILE A 45 6.04 -7.00 0.56
CA ILE A 45 6.92 -8.17 0.54
C ILE A 45 7.81 -8.26 1.79
N TRP A 46 8.34 -7.12 2.25
CA TRP A 46 9.34 -7.10 3.33
C TRP A 46 8.84 -6.44 4.62
N TYR A 47 7.69 -5.76 4.57
CA TYR A 47 7.16 -5.04 5.71
C TYR A 47 6.50 -6.00 6.72
N THR A 48 7.24 -6.30 7.78
CA THR A 48 6.83 -7.21 8.87
C THR A 48 6.28 -6.42 10.07
N GLY A 49 6.07 -5.12 9.92
CA GLY A 49 5.59 -4.24 10.98
C GLY A 49 6.72 -3.76 11.90
N CYS A 50 6.68 -4.20 13.15
CA CYS A 50 7.52 -3.64 14.21
C CYS A 50 9.03 -3.81 13.95
N LYS A 51 9.83 -2.85 14.47
CA LYS A 51 11.30 -2.90 14.54
C LYS A 51 12.07 -2.81 13.20
N GLN A 52 11.48 -2.27 12.12
CA GLN A 52 12.16 -2.09 10.83
C GLN A 52 12.66 -0.65 10.57
N LYS A 53 13.20 0.03 11.59
CA LYS A 53 13.59 1.45 11.50
C LYS A 53 14.62 1.72 10.40
N SER A 54 15.57 0.80 10.18
CA SER A 54 16.63 0.94 9.17
C SER A 54 16.09 0.96 7.74
N LEU A 55 15.03 0.18 7.47
CA LEU A 55 14.39 0.13 6.16
C LEU A 55 13.40 1.29 5.96
N ILE A 56 12.68 1.68 7.01
CA ILE A 56 11.67 2.74 6.93
C ILE A 56 12.30 4.13 6.89
N SER A 57 13.38 4.37 7.64
CA SER A 57 14.08 5.66 7.70
C SER A 57 14.43 6.25 6.32
N PRO A 58 15.07 5.52 5.38
CA PRO A 58 15.36 6.07 4.06
C PRO A 58 14.11 6.33 3.21
N LEU A 59 13.00 5.63 3.45
CA LEU A 59 11.73 5.89 2.77
C LEU A 59 11.07 7.17 3.31
N VAL A 60 11.06 7.35 4.63
CA VAL A 60 10.61 8.58 5.29
C VAL A 60 11.44 9.77 4.81
N HIS A 61 12.76 9.62 4.72
CA HIS A 61 13.62 10.67 4.20
C HIS A 61 13.25 11.07 2.76
N ALA A 62 13.05 10.10 1.86
CA ALA A 62 12.66 10.37 0.49
C ALA A 62 11.28 11.05 0.39
N GLN A 63 10.31 10.64 1.21
CA GLN A 63 9.01 11.31 1.30
C GLN A 63 9.16 12.76 1.77
N ASN A 64 9.97 13.01 2.81
CA ASN A 64 10.18 14.34 3.36
C ASN A 64 10.82 15.28 2.34
N VAL A 65 11.83 14.83 1.60
CA VAL A 65 12.44 15.63 0.53
C VAL A 65 11.41 15.95 -0.55
N GLY A 66 10.56 14.97 -0.90
CA GLY A 66 9.45 15.15 -1.83
C GLY A 66 8.41 16.16 -1.37
N LEU A 67 7.99 16.08 -0.11
CA LEU A 67 7.04 17.02 0.50
C LEU A 67 7.60 18.45 0.54
N HIS A 68 8.89 18.62 0.86
CA HIS A 68 9.52 19.95 0.86
C HIS A 68 9.49 20.57 -0.54
N TRP A 69 9.86 19.78 -1.55
CA TRP A 69 9.84 20.24 -2.93
C TRP A 69 8.42 20.56 -3.42
N MET A 70 7.45 19.68 -3.14
CA MET A 70 6.07 19.81 -3.60
C MET A 70 5.35 21.01 -2.98
N ILE A 71 5.53 21.24 -1.67
CA ILE A 71 4.86 22.34 -0.95
C ILE A 71 5.68 23.64 -1.10
N GLY A 72 6.98 23.56 -1.39
CA GLY A 72 7.87 24.72 -1.39
C GLY A 72 8.16 25.23 0.02
N THR A 73 8.17 24.35 1.01
CA THR A 73 8.38 24.71 2.43
C THR A 73 9.85 24.89 2.77
N PHE A 74 10.12 25.65 3.84
CA PHE A 74 11.46 25.79 4.39
C PHE A 74 12.01 24.44 4.87
N ARG A 75 13.33 24.25 4.77
CA ARG A 75 14.03 23.04 5.22
C ARG A 75 13.83 22.70 6.70
N THR A 76 13.49 23.69 7.53
CA THR A 76 13.23 23.54 8.96
C THR A 76 11.77 23.24 9.30
N SER A 77 10.91 23.11 8.29
CA SER A 77 9.48 22.83 8.50
C SER A 77 9.29 21.45 9.13
N THR A 78 8.39 21.36 10.11
CA THR A 78 8.10 20.09 10.79
C THR A 78 7.40 19.12 9.84
N VAL A 79 7.89 17.88 9.76
CA VAL A 79 7.37 16.83 8.88
C VAL A 79 5.87 16.59 9.10
N SER A 80 5.43 16.53 10.36
CA SER A 80 4.02 16.27 10.70
C SER A 80 3.07 17.35 10.16
N ALA A 81 3.47 18.63 10.21
CA ALA A 81 2.66 19.71 9.63
C ALA A 81 2.59 19.59 8.10
N MET A 82 3.70 19.21 7.45
CA MET A 82 3.74 19.04 6.00
C MET A 82 2.89 17.86 5.52
N GLU A 83 2.92 16.74 6.25
CA GLU A 83 2.06 15.58 5.99
C GLU A 83 0.58 15.96 6.09
N HIS A 84 0.21 16.74 7.12
CA HIS A 84 -1.16 17.23 7.30
C HIS A 84 -1.60 18.20 6.19
N VAL A 85 -0.77 19.20 5.86
CA VAL A 85 -1.02 20.14 4.76
C VAL A 85 -1.12 19.41 3.42
N ALA A 86 -0.29 18.38 3.22
CA ALA A 86 -0.33 17.55 2.03
C ALA A 86 -1.50 16.55 1.99
N SER A 87 -2.22 16.35 3.10
CA SER A 87 -3.16 15.23 3.24
C SER A 87 -2.51 13.88 2.85
N ILE A 88 -1.21 13.73 3.14
CA ILE A 88 -0.44 12.53 2.85
C ILE A 88 -0.18 11.78 4.16
N LEU A 89 -0.44 10.48 4.13
CA LEU A 89 -0.26 9.61 5.28
C LEU A 89 1.23 9.46 5.60
N PRO A 90 1.63 9.45 6.89
CA PRO A 90 3.01 9.17 7.27
C PRO A 90 3.47 7.80 6.74
N MET A 91 4.73 7.68 6.30
CA MET A 91 5.21 6.48 5.61
C MET A 91 4.89 5.19 6.37
N HIS A 92 5.13 5.15 7.68
CA HIS A 92 4.90 3.96 8.50
C HIS A 92 3.43 3.50 8.48
N MET A 93 2.49 4.45 8.61
CA MET A 93 1.05 4.18 8.51
C MET A 93 0.66 3.77 7.09
N ALA A 94 1.29 4.37 6.06
CA ALA A 94 1.05 3.98 4.67
C ALA A 94 1.49 2.54 4.39
N LEU A 95 2.64 2.11 4.92
CA LEU A 95 3.10 0.72 4.79
C LEU A 95 2.16 -0.25 5.50
N GLN A 96 1.73 0.08 6.72
CA GLN A 96 0.77 -0.73 7.47
C GLN A 96 -0.56 -0.87 6.72
N ARG A 97 -1.11 0.24 6.22
CA ARG A 97 -2.34 0.23 5.43
C ARG A 97 -2.20 -0.61 4.15
N LEU A 98 -1.02 -0.61 3.52
CA LEU A 98 -0.76 -1.44 2.33
C LEU A 98 -0.70 -2.93 2.68
N SER A 99 -0.11 -3.32 3.81
CA SER A 99 -0.14 -4.71 4.26
C SER A 99 -1.55 -5.17 4.63
N GLU A 100 -2.35 -4.33 5.28
CA GLU A 100 -3.75 -4.61 5.59
C GLU A 100 -4.61 -4.72 4.32
N ASN A 101 -4.43 -3.81 3.36
CA ASN A 101 -5.12 -3.91 2.08
C ASN A 101 -4.74 -5.18 1.32
N ALA A 102 -3.46 -5.58 1.38
CA ALA A 102 -2.99 -6.81 0.75
C ALA A 102 -3.60 -8.05 1.41
N SER A 103 -3.77 -8.06 2.74
CA SER A 103 -4.43 -9.17 3.44
C SER A 103 -5.92 -9.26 3.09
N VAL A 104 -6.61 -8.12 2.99
CA VAL A 104 -8.00 -8.08 2.49
C VAL A 104 -8.10 -8.55 1.04
N GLN A 105 -7.09 -8.28 0.19
CA GLN A 105 -7.05 -8.81 -1.17
C GLN A 105 -6.89 -10.33 -1.22
N LEU A 106 -6.19 -10.94 -0.25
CA LEU A 106 -6.08 -12.40 -0.17
C LEU A 106 -7.45 -13.06 0.02
N HIS A 107 -8.34 -12.44 0.80
CA HIS A 107 -9.73 -12.88 0.97
C HIS A 107 -10.56 -12.83 -0.31
N ARG A 108 -10.17 -12.00 -1.28
CA ARG A 108 -10.87 -11.87 -2.57
C ARG A 108 -10.38 -12.86 -3.62
N LEU A 109 -9.35 -13.64 -3.30
CA LEU A 109 -8.80 -14.58 -4.26
C LEU A 109 -9.79 -15.73 -4.48
N PRO A 110 -9.97 -16.19 -5.73
CA PRO A 110 -10.79 -17.35 -5.99
C PRO A 110 -10.10 -18.61 -5.42
N ASN A 111 -10.90 -19.57 -4.97
CA ASN A 111 -10.41 -20.82 -4.36
C ASN A 111 -9.51 -21.66 -5.27
N GLN A 112 -9.64 -21.47 -6.59
CA GLN A 112 -8.78 -22.12 -7.58
C GLN A 112 -7.40 -21.48 -7.73
N SER A 113 -7.14 -20.34 -7.10
CA SER A 113 -5.84 -19.68 -7.23
C SER A 113 -4.76 -20.41 -6.44
N GLU A 114 -3.59 -20.58 -7.04
CA GLU A 114 -2.45 -21.22 -6.37
C GLU A 114 -2.03 -20.48 -5.11
N VAL A 115 -2.12 -19.14 -5.11
CA VAL A 115 -1.80 -18.34 -3.92
C VAL A 115 -2.73 -18.68 -2.75
N ALA A 116 -4.02 -18.93 -3.02
CA ALA A 116 -4.98 -19.24 -1.97
C ALA A 116 -4.77 -20.66 -1.39
N LYS A 117 -4.34 -21.63 -2.20
CA LYS A 117 -3.97 -22.97 -1.73
C LYS A 117 -2.78 -22.96 -0.76
N HIS A 118 -1.86 -22.00 -0.94
CA HIS A 118 -0.66 -21.80 -0.13
C HIS A 118 -0.89 -20.91 1.12
N LEU A 119 -2.14 -20.54 1.42
CA LEU A 119 -2.47 -19.79 2.64
C LEU A 119 -2.24 -20.63 3.90
N PRO A 120 -2.16 -20.01 5.10
CA PRO A 120 -2.04 -20.77 6.33
C PRO A 120 -3.26 -21.69 6.56
N PRO A 121 -3.09 -22.82 7.27
CA PRO A 121 -4.16 -23.80 7.52
C PRO A 121 -5.40 -23.28 8.26
N SER A 122 -5.32 -22.07 8.84
CA SER A 122 -6.47 -21.44 9.49
C SER A 122 -7.47 -20.83 8.50
N TRP A 123 -7.13 -20.77 7.21
CA TRP A 123 -8.00 -20.21 6.17
C TRP A 123 -8.75 -21.32 5.45
N ASP A 124 -10.02 -21.08 5.12
CA ASP A 124 -10.92 -22.08 4.50
C ASP A 124 -10.45 -22.55 3.11
N THR A 125 -9.65 -21.75 2.42
CA THR A 125 -9.15 -22.04 1.07
C THR A 125 -7.87 -22.88 1.05
N HIS A 126 -7.35 -23.27 2.22
CA HIS A 126 -6.12 -24.04 2.33
C HIS A 126 -6.26 -25.44 1.71
N ASP A 127 -5.24 -25.86 0.96
CA ASP A 127 -5.15 -27.23 0.42
C ASP A 127 -4.16 -28.05 1.26
N PRO A 128 -4.59 -29.14 1.94
CA PRO A 128 -3.72 -29.96 2.75
C PRO A 128 -2.66 -30.74 1.95
N SER A 129 -2.82 -30.86 0.62
CA SER A 129 -1.82 -31.50 -0.25
C SER A 129 -0.62 -30.59 -0.56
N CYS A 130 -0.74 -29.28 -0.31
CA CYS A 130 0.27 -28.30 -0.65
C CYS A 130 1.42 -28.28 0.38
N PRO A 131 2.71 -28.25 -0.06
CA PRO A 131 3.85 -28.17 0.84
C PRO A 131 3.80 -26.95 1.76
N GLN A 132 3.80 -27.20 3.07
CA GLN A 132 3.84 -26.14 4.07
C GLN A 132 5.28 -25.76 4.43
N PRO A 133 5.54 -24.49 4.77
CA PRO A 133 6.84 -24.10 5.29
C PRO A 133 7.12 -24.84 6.61
N PRO A 134 8.41 -25.10 6.94
CA PRO A 134 8.76 -25.73 8.21
C PRO A 134 8.21 -24.90 9.38
N VAL A 135 7.78 -25.60 10.44
CA VAL A 135 7.14 -25.00 11.62
C VAL A 135 7.98 -23.84 12.16
N GLY A 136 7.43 -22.62 12.11
CA GLY A 136 8.09 -21.38 12.55
C GLY A 136 8.69 -20.51 11.44
N ALA A 137 8.86 -21.02 10.22
CA ALA A 137 9.26 -20.20 9.08
C ALA A 137 8.05 -19.42 8.54
N LYS A 138 8.05 -18.10 8.74
CA LYS A 138 7.02 -17.21 8.19
C LYS A 138 7.36 -16.88 6.74
N THR A 139 6.60 -17.45 5.81
CA THR A 139 6.63 -17.00 4.41
C THR A 139 5.95 -15.64 4.30
N ILE A 140 6.20 -14.93 3.20
CA ILE A 140 5.57 -13.63 2.93
C ILE A 140 4.05 -13.76 2.91
N ILE A 141 3.52 -14.85 2.33
CA ILE A 141 2.08 -15.13 2.27
C ILE A 141 1.49 -15.29 3.68
N HIS A 142 2.13 -16.09 4.54
CA HIS A 142 1.69 -16.26 5.93
C HIS A 142 1.81 -14.96 6.73
N GLN A 143 2.81 -14.13 6.44
CA GLN A 143 2.96 -12.83 7.07
C GLN A 143 1.83 -11.88 6.66
N ILE A 144 1.50 -11.79 5.38
CA ILE A 144 0.39 -10.94 4.90
C ILE A 144 -0.95 -11.46 5.46
N ALA A 145 -1.17 -12.77 5.43
CA ALA A 145 -2.36 -13.40 5.99
C ALA A 145 -2.53 -13.11 7.49
N SER A 146 -1.44 -12.93 8.25
CA SER A 146 -1.51 -12.62 9.68
C SER A 146 -2.09 -11.24 10.02
N TYR A 147 -2.23 -10.33 9.05
CA TYR A 147 -2.83 -9.00 9.28
C TYR A 147 -4.37 -9.03 9.26
N SER A 148 -5.00 -10.12 8.82
CA SER A 148 -6.46 -10.26 8.80
C SER A 148 -6.90 -11.53 9.52
N ASP A 149 -8.11 -11.50 10.09
CA ASP A 149 -8.72 -12.70 10.63
C ASP A 149 -9.10 -13.68 9.49
N PRO A 150 -8.91 -15.00 9.66
CA PRO A 150 -9.27 -15.99 8.65
C PRO A 150 -10.77 -16.06 8.35
N HIS A 151 -11.62 -15.72 9.32
CA HIS A 151 -13.07 -15.74 9.20
C HIS A 151 -13.66 -14.33 9.04
N ALA A 152 -12.83 -13.35 8.65
CA ALA A 152 -13.32 -12.00 8.36
C ALA A 152 -14.36 -12.05 7.24
N GLU A 153 -15.53 -11.45 7.50
CA GLU A 153 -16.62 -11.44 6.52
C GLU A 153 -16.19 -10.75 5.23
N PHE A 154 -16.35 -11.45 4.12
CA PHE A 154 -16.15 -10.88 2.80
C PHE A 154 -17.38 -10.07 2.39
N THR A 155 -17.28 -8.74 2.45
CA THR A 155 -18.31 -7.87 1.89
C THR A 155 -18.17 -7.81 0.37
N LEU A 156 -19.05 -8.53 -0.33
CA LEU A 156 -19.28 -8.32 -1.76
C LEU A 156 -19.95 -6.95 -1.95
N PRO A 157 -19.41 -6.06 -2.80
CA PRO A 157 -20.14 -4.87 -3.17
C PRO A 157 -21.45 -5.30 -3.83
N TYR A 158 -22.57 -4.80 -3.33
CA TYR A 158 -23.87 -5.12 -3.90
C TYR A 158 -23.89 -4.76 -5.39
N LEU A 159 -24.25 -5.72 -6.23
CA LEU A 159 -24.32 -5.52 -7.68
C LEU A 159 -25.45 -4.55 -8.06
N ALA A 160 -26.50 -4.55 -7.25
CA ALA A 160 -27.62 -3.62 -7.30
C ALA A 160 -27.71 -2.89 -5.96
N PRO A 161 -28.10 -1.61 -5.92
CA PRO A 161 -28.26 -0.91 -4.66
C PRO A 161 -29.34 -1.57 -3.79
N PRO A 162 -29.30 -1.42 -2.46
CA PRO A 162 -30.20 -2.13 -1.54
C PRO A 162 -31.70 -1.89 -1.77
N TRP A 163 -32.06 -0.82 -2.47
CA TRP A 163 -33.45 -0.47 -2.79
C TRP A 163 -33.95 -1.07 -4.12
N GLU A 164 -33.06 -1.65 -4.93
CA GLU A 164 -33.43 -2.44 -6.12
C GLU A 164 -33.56 -3.91 -5.73
N LEU A 165 -34.55 -4.23 -4.90
CA LEU A 165 -34.91 -5.62 -4.61
C LEU A 165 -35.57 -6.21 -5.87
N PRO A 166 -35.03 -7.29 -6.47
CA PRO A 166 -35.77 -8.04 -7.48
C PRO A 166 -37.06 -8.54 -6.84
N HIS A 167 -38.22 -8.30 -7.47
CA HIS A 167 -39.47 -8.89 -7.00
C HIS A 167 -39.30 -10.41 -6.89
N LEU A 168 -39.53 -10.96 -5.70
CA LEU A 168 -39.28 -12.35 -5.36
C LEU A 168 -40.40 -13.30 -5.82
N TRP A 169 -41.36 -12.81 -6.60
CA TRP A 169 -42.54 -13.58 -6.99
C TRP A 169 -42.60 -13.68 -8.52
N PRO A 170 -42.63 -14.90 -9.09
CA PRO A 170 -42.92 -15.07 -10.51
C PRO A 170 -44.39 -14.73 -10.79
N ASP A 171 -44.62 -13.98 -11.86
CA ASP A 171 -45.94 -13.78 -12.49
C ASP A 171 -46.48 -15.09 -13.09
#